data_AF-A0A391P8Y7-F1
#
_entry.id   AF-A0A391P8Y7-F1
#
_cell.length_a   1.000
_cell.length_b   1.000
_cell.length_c   1.000
_cell.angle_alpha   90.00
_cell.angle_beta   90.00
_cell.angle_gamma   90.00
#
_symmetry.space_group_name_H-M   'P 1'
#
loop_
_entity.id
_entity.type
_entity.pdbx_description
1 polymer ?
#
loop_
_entity_poly.entity_id
_entity_poly.type
_entity_poly.pdbx_seq_one_letter_code
_entity_poly.pdbx_strand_id
1 'polypeptide(L)' 'MMAMLWAQQIMLGKKTYAQVPRLLKNKVKDILVDSGMGELAGVSSETEGTEPVEEATEKEAKE' A
#
# COMPACT_ATOMS: atom_id res chain seq x y z
N MET A 1 -3.61 -11.24 7.00
CA MET A 1 -4.79 -10.53 6.47
C MET A 1 -4.97 -9.12 7.04
N MET A 2 -5.02 -8.89 8.36
CA MET A 2 -5.28 -7.53 8.90
C MET A 2 -4.28 -6.44 8.47
N ALA A 3 -3.00 -6.78 8.27
CA ALA A 3 -2.00 -5.83 7.78
C ALA A 3 -2.28 -5.34 6.35
N MET A 4 -2.83 -6.20 5.48
CA MET A 4 -3.11 -5.85 4.09
C MET A 4 -4.27 -4.85 3.98
N LEU A 5 -5.31 -5.04 4.81
CA LEU A 5 -6.43 -4.11 4.89
C LEU A 5 -5.99 -2.75 5.45
N TRP A 6 -5.08 -2.76 6.44
CA TRP A 6 -4.47 -1.54 6.96
C TRP A 6 -3.62 -0.79 5.94
N ALA A 7 -2.77 -1.49 5.18
CA ALA A 7 -2.01 -0.91 4.09
C ALA A 7 -2.96 -0.26 3.07
N GLN A 8 -4.00 -0.97 2.63
CA GLN A 8 -5.01 -0.41 1.72
C GLN A 8 -5.72 0.83 2.32
N GLN A 9 -6.06 0.84 3.61
CA GLN A 9 -6.65 2.02 4.25
C GLN A 9 -5.72 3.23 4.25
N ILE A 10 -4.40 3.00 4.32
CA ILE A 10 -3.38 4.05 4.22
C ILE A 10 -3.24 4.52 2.78
N MET A 11 -3.21 3.60 1.81
CA MET A 11 -3.19 3.92 0.38
C MET A 11 -4.43 4.73 -0.04
N LEU A 12 -5.59 4.42 0.53
CA LEU A 12 -6.84 5.16 0.32
C LEU A 12 -6.90 6.49 1.10
N GLY A 13 -5.88 6.85 1.89
CA GLY A 13 -5.84 8.07 2.70
C GLY A 13 -6.84 8.11 3.86
N LYS A 14 -7.52 7.01 4.17
CA LYS A 14 -8.51 6.93 5.26
C LYS A 14 -7.87 6.82 6.63
N LYS A 15 -6.63 6.33 6.69
CA LYS A 15 -5.82 6.18 7.90
C LYS A 15 -4.38 6.54 7.60
N THR A 16 -3.63 6.89 8.64
CA THR A 16 -2.18 7.14 8.51
C THR A 16 -1.39 6.00 9.14
N TYR A 17 -0.16 5.80 8.66
CA TYR A 17 0.75 4.80 9.21
C TYR A 17 0.99 4.98 10.72
N ALA A 18 0.87 6.20 11.24
CA ALA A 18 0.95 6.50 12.67
C ALA A 18 -0.13 5.77 13.50
N GLN A 19 -1.33 5.58 12.95
CA GLN A 19 -2.45 4.91 13.62
C GLN A 19 -2.33 3.39 13.64
N VAL A 20 -1.38 2.81 12.90
CA VAL A 20 -1.18 1.37 12.82
C VAL A 20 -0.67 0.85 14.17
N PRO A 21 -1.31 -0.19 14.76
CA PRO A 21 -0.82 -0.83 15.98
C PRO A 21 0.61 -1.35 15.79
N ARG A 22 1.48 -1.22 16.80
CA ARG A 22 2.89 -1.64 16.72
C ARG A 22 3.08 -3.07 16.20
N LEU A 23 2.20 -4.00 16.59
CA LEU A 23 2.21 -5.39 16.15
C LEU A 23 2.03 -5.54 14.63
N LEU A 24 1.26 -4.66 13.99
CA LEU A 24 1.00 -4.65 12.55
C LEU A 24 1.92 -3.68 11.79
N LYS A 25 2.53 -2.71 12.48
CA LYS A 25 3.29 -1.62 11.89
C LYS A 25 4.42 -2.11 10.98
N ASN A 26 5.16 -3.13 11.42
CA ASN A 26 6.20 -3.77 10.61
C ASN A 26 5.61 -4.42 9.36
N LYS A 27 4.53 -5.21 9.50
CA LYS A 27 3.88 -5.90 8.37
C LYS A 27 3.22 -4.94 7.39
N VAL A 28 2.62 -3.86 7.87
CA VAL A 28 1.99 -2.83 7.02
C VAL A 28 3.05 -2.07 6.23
N LYS A 29 4.22 -1.81 6.83
CA LYS A 29 5.35 -1.20 6.12
C LYS A 29 5.89 -2.12 5.04
N ASP A 30 6.09 -3.39 5.35
CA ASP A 30 6.54 -4.41 4.40
C ASP A 30 5.63 -4.44 3.17
N ILE A 31 4.31 -4.53 3.38
CA ILE A 31 3.31 -4.50 2.30
C ILE A 31 3.35 -3.19 1.49
N LEU A 32 3.50 -2.04 2.16
CA LEU A 32 3.59 -0.75 1.48
C LEU A 32 4.86 -0.67 0.64
N VAL A 33 6.00 -1.15 1.15
CA VAL A 33 7.28 -1.21 0.42
C VAL A 33 7.17 -2.16 -0.78
N ASP A 34 6.64 -3.36 -0.58
CA ASP A 34 6.42 -4.35 -1.65
C ASP A 34 5.49 -3.82 -2.75
N SER A 35 4.54 -2.95 -2.38
CA SER A 35 3.60 -2.31 -3.32
C SER A 35 4.13 -1.02 -3.94
N GLY A 36 5.39 -0.64 -3.70
CA GLY A 36 5.98 0.61 -4.19
C GLY A 36 5.45 1.89 -3.50
N MET A 37 4.64 1.75 -2.45
CA MET A 37 4.07 2.86 -1.67
C MET A 37 4.73 3.03 -0.29
N GLY A 38 6.01 2.63 -0.18
CA GLY A 38 6.78 2.75 1.07
C GLY A 38 6.82 4.17 1.62
N GLU A 39 6.71 5.18 0.75
CA GLU A 39 6.68 6.59 1.10
C GLU A 39 5.53 6.93 2.07
N LEU A 40 4.38 6.26 1.94
CA LEU A 40 3.24 6.42 2.85
C LEU A 40 3.54 5.92 4.29
N ALA A 41 4.57 5.09 4.46
CA ALA A 41 5.08 4.65 5.76
C ALA A 41 6.17 5.58 6.33
N GLY A 42 6.50 6.69 5.65
CA GLY A 42 7.53 7.65 6.07
C GLY A 42 8.96 7.23 5.74
N VAL A 43 9.17 6.34 4.76
CA VAL A 43 10.52 6.07 4.21
C VAL A 43 10.83 7.09 3.11
N SER A 44 11.08 8.33 3.51
CA SER A 44 11.51 9.39 2.60
C SER A 44 13.01 9.31 2.41
N SER A 45 13.46 8.53 1.42
CA SER A 45 14.82 8.67 0.89
C SER A 45 14.74 8.44 -0.62
N GLU A 46 14.55 9.57 -1.30
CA GLU A 46 14.78 9.93 -2.71
C GLU A 46 15.09 8.84 -3.76
N THR A 47 14.49 9.05 -4.95
CA THR A 47 14.77 8.50 -6.30
C THR A 47 13.98 7.21 -6.66
N GLU A 48 12.87 7.34 -7.39
CA GLU A 48 12.75 7.47 -8.87
C GLU A 48 13.04 6.15 -9.60
N GLY A 49 12.00 5.59 -10.24
CA GLY A 49 12.13 4.47 -11.17
C GLY A 49 10.95 3.50 -11.17
N THR A 50 9.91 3.83 -11.96
CA THR A 50 9.21 2.91 -12.89
C THR A 50 8.51 1.69 -12.25
N GLU A 51 7.20 1.43 -12.36
CA GLU A 51 6.21 1.76 -13.38
C GLU A 51 4.79 1.55 -12.78
N PRO A 52 3.75 2.18 -13.35
CA PRO A 52 2.36 1.95 -12.96
C PRO A 52 1.96 0.54 -13.38
N VAL A 53 1.63 -0.32 -12.41
CA VAL A 53 0.79 -1.48 -12.72
C VAL A 53 -0.65 -0.97 -12.83
N GLU A 54 -0.97 -0.41 -14.00
CA GLU A 54 -2.30 -0.61 -14.57
C GLU A 54 -2.53 -2.10 -14.81
N GLU A 55 -3.82 -2.50 -14.83
CA GLU A 55 -4.34 -3.83 -15.15
C GLU A 55 -4.36 -4.82 -13.96
N ALA A 56 -5.50 -5.08 -13.31
CA ALA A 56 -6.70 -5.60 -13.92
C ALA A 56 -7.98 -5.07 -13.24
N THR A 57 -8.62 -4.08 -13.87
CA THR A 57 -10.08 -4.04 -13.90
C THR A 57 -10.50 -4.33 -15.33
N GLU A 58 -10.39 -5.61 -15.71
CA GLU A 58 -11.06 -6.08 -16.92
C GLU A 58 -12.56 -6.13 -16.64
N LYS A 59 -13.28 -5.23 -17.32
CA LYS A 59 -14.73 -5.18 -17.40
C LYS A 59 -15.26 -6.37 -18.20
N GLU A 60 -16.48 -6.77 -17.85
CA GLU A 60 -17.53 -7.31 -18.74
C GLU A 60 -17.12 -8.32 -19.84
N ALA A 61 -17.51 -9.59 -19.66
CA ALA A 61 -18.11 -10.34 -20.74
C ALA A 61 -19.15 -11.31 -20.18
N LYS A 62 -20.40 -10.99 -20.49
CA LYS A 62 -21.58 -11.84 -20.39
C LYS A 62 -21.45 -12.96 -21.42
N GLU A 63 -21.52 -14.20 -20.97
CA GLU A 63 -22.03 -15.33 -21.75
C GLU A 63 -22.98 -16.15 -20.86
#